data_AF-A0A4S9YC86-F1
#
_entry.id   AF-A0A4S9YC86-F1
#
_cell.length_a   1.000
_cell.length_b   1.000
_cell.length_c   1.000
_cell.angle_alpha   90.00
_cell.angle_beta   90.00
_cell.angle_gamma   90.00
#
_symmetry.space_group_name_H-M   'P 1'
#
loop_
_entity.id
_entity.type
_entity.pdbx_description
1 polymer ?
#
loop_
_entity_poly.entity_id
_entity_poly.type
_entity_poly.pdbx_seq_one_letter_code
_entity_poly.pdbx_strand_id
1 'polypeptide(L)'
;MASYLKEKITGAQSDVDAGNADKYFIQVAAATSYDDTKGKQITINGPPCEISKNAKVAVRIKEYQGLPLGSPATSSYFNDPAHSQDTYSIAVSWIPEADIDADDLVWGIELINPIRDRIPGRFITTAFNIVKGFVDSSLRCDPNADQPWLNGPVLCSSAITFSIGSKGSCELPAILSEGSLKDDSAIRQKHNIPTT
;
A
#
# COMPACT_ATOMS: atom_id res chain seq x y z
N MET A 1 -39.00 -8.61 9.59
CA MET A 1 -38.21 -7.43 9.17
C MET A 1 -36.69 -7.63 9.19
N ALA A 2 -36.12 -8.55 9.97
CA ALA A 2 -34.66 -8.80 9.99
C ALA A 2 -34.09 -9.54 8.75
N SER A 3 -34.94 -10.16 7.91
CA SER A 3 -34.50 -10.95 6.75
C SER A 3 -34.10 -10.11 5.53
N TYR A 4 -34.73 -8.94 5.34
CA TYR A 4 -34.52 -8.08 4.16
C TYR A 4 -33.22 -7.26 4.21
N LEU A 5 -32.60 -7.15 5.40
CA LEU A 5 -31.34 -6.42 5.59
C LEU A 5 -30.12 -7.29 5.32
N LYS A 6 -30.23 -8.63 5.45
CA LYS A 6 -29.12 -9.55 5.17
C LYS A 6 -28.82 -9.65 3.66
N GLU A 7 -29.85 -9.54 2.83
CA GLU A 7 -29.76 -9.74 1.37
C GLU A 7 -29.14 -8.53 0.63
N LYS A 8 -29.26 -7.31 1.20
CA LYS A 8 -28.71 -6.08 0.59
C LYS A 8 -27.24 -5.81 0.91
N ILE A 9 -26.68 -6.45 1.94
CA ILE A 9 -25.26 -6.29 2.29
C ILE A 9 -24.38 -7.26 1.46
N THR A 10 -24.96 -8.35 0.96
CA THR A 10 -24.30 -9.31 0.05
C THR A 10 -24.12 -8.83 -1.38
N GLY A 11 -24.76 -7.73 -1.80
CA GLY A 11 -24.72 -7.22 -3.18
C GLY A 11 -23.42 -6.51 -3.59
N ALA A 12 -22.43 -6.42 -2.70
CA ALA A 12 -21.09 -5.91 -2.99
C ALA A 12 -20.02 -7.01 -2.96
N GLN A 13 -20.43 -8.28 -3.01
CA GLN A 13 -19.53 -9.35 -3.33
C GLN A 13 -19.40 -9.33 -4.85
N SER A 14 -18.26 -8.85 -5.36
CA SER A 14 -17.90 -9.12 -6.74
C SER A 14 -18.03 -10.63 -6.93
N ASP A 15 -18.86 -11.07 -7.89
CA ASP A 15 -18.87 -12.44 -8.39
C ASP A 15 -17.50 -12.73 -9.02
N VAL A 16 -16.47 -12.85 -8.18
CA VAL A 16 -15.22 -13.48 -8.58
C VAL A 16 -15.63 -14.93 -8.71
N ASP A 17 -15.96 -15.29 -9.94
CA ASP A 17 -16.41 -16.60 -10.38
C ASP A 17 -15.50 -17.67 -9.74
N ALA A 18 -15.94 -18.27 -8.63
CA ALA A 18 -15.08 -19.08 -7.77
C ALA A 18 -14.51 -20.30 -8.52
N GLY A 19 -15.15 -20.69 -9.62
CA GLY A 19 -14.66 -21.72 -10.55
C GLY A 19 -13.48 -21.29 -11.44
N ASN A 20 -13.04 -20.03 -11.37
CA ASN A 20 -11.96 -19.46 -12.16
C ASN A 20 -10.82 -18.88 -11.31
N ALA A 21 -10.80 -19.07 -9.99
CA ALA A 21 -9.73 -18.56 -9.12
C ALA A 21 -8.34 -19.02 -9.59
N ASP A 22 -8.23 -20.27 -10.04
CA ASP A 22 -6.99 -20.87 -10.56
C ASP A 22 -6.54 -20.29 -11.91
N LYS A 23 -7.35 -19.43 -12.55
CA LYS A 23 -7.05 -18.81 -13.85
C LYS A 23 -6.31 -17.48 -13.72
N TYR A 24 -6.25 -16.90 -12.52
CA TYR A 24 -5.67 -15.58 -12.31
C TYR A 24 -4.54 -15.64 -11.29
N PHE A 25 -3.34 -15.31 -11.75
CA PHE A 25 -2.17 -15.17 -10.90
C PHE A 25 -1.90 -13.70 -10.64
N ILE A 26 -1.62 -13.36 -9.37
CA ILE A 26 -1.10 -12.04 -9.03
C ILE A 26 0.33 -11.95 -9.56
N GLN A 27 0.63 -10.90 -10.31
CA GLN A 27 1.98 -10.53 -10.68
C GLN A 27 2.26 -9.13 -10.13
N VAL A 28 3.44 -8.95 -9.56
CA VAL A 28 3.86 -7.64 -9.04
C VAL A 28 5.19 -7.25 -9.68
N ALA A 29 5.26 -5.99 -10.10
CA ALA A 29 6.46 -5.32 -10.56
C ALA A 29 6.58 -3.96 -9.88
N ALA A 30 7.78 -3.41 -9.85
CA ALA A 30 8.03 -2.11 -9.25
C ALA A 30 8.97 -1.27 -10.13
N ALA A 31 8.71 0.03 -10.18
CA ALA A 31 9.50 1.02 -10.91
C ALA A 31 9.45 2.37 -10.19
N THR A 32 10.33 3.28 -10.59
CA THR A 32 10.36 4.68 -10.11
C THR A 32 9.64 5.64 -11.06
N SER A 33 8.87 5.13 -12.02
CA SER A 33 8.10 5.92 -13.00
C SER A 33 6.91 5.13 -13.51
N TYR A 34 5.89 5.82 -14.01
CA TYR A 34 4.68 5.25 -14.65
C TYR A 34 4.91 4.62 -16.04
N ASP A 35 6.16 4.43 -16.45
CA ASP A 35 6.50 3.73 -17.68
C ASP A 35 6.54 2.23 -17.42
N ASP A 36 5.49 1.53 -17.83
CA ASP A 36 5.31 0.08 -17.61
C ASP A 36 6.47 -0.77 -18.14
N THR A 37 7.21 -0.26 -19.13
CA THR A 37 8.37 -0.97 -19.70
C THR A 37 9.56 -1.00 -18.75
N LYS A 38 9.59 -0.13 -17.73
CA LYS A 38 10.64 -0.05 -16.71
C LYS A 38 10.32 -0.87 -15.46
N GLY A 39 9.20 -1.58 -15.45
CA GLY A 39 8.82 -2.48 -14.36
C GLY A 39 9.85 -3.56 -14.12
N LYS A 40 10.46 -3.57 -12.93
CA LYS A 40 11.30 -4.67 -12.47
C LYS A 40 10.44 -5.68 -11.73
N GLN A 41 10.47 -6.95 -12.14
CA GLN A 41 9.80 -8.02 -11.41
C GLN A 41 10.41 -8.17 -10.02
N ILE A 42 9.55 -8.23 -9.00
CA ILE A 42 9.96 -8.37 -7.61
C ILE A 42 9.75 -9.79 -7.10
N THR A 43 10.63 -10.25 -6.20
CA THR A 43 10.46 -11.51 -5.49
C THR A 43 9.52 -11.30 -4.31
N ILE A 44 8.34 -11.91 -4.35
CA ILE A 44 7.37 -11.81 -3.26
C ILE A 44 7.88 -12.54 -2.03
N ASN A 45 7.66 -11.99 -0.83
CA ASN A 45 8.13 -12.54 0.44
C ASN A 45 9.66 -12.70 0.57
N GLY A 46 10.43 -12.21 -0.39
CA GLY A 46 11.89 -12.21 -0.39
C GLY A 46 12.51 -11.00 0.32
N PRO A 47 13.84 -10.84 0.22
CA PRO A 47 14.51 -9.62 0.67
C PRO A 47 14.06 -8.39 -0.15
N PRO A 48 14.17 -7.17 0.41
CA PRO A 48 13.89 -5.93 -0.32
C PRO A 48 14.55 -5.88 -1.70
N CYS A 49 13.77 -5.56 -2.72
CA CYS A 49 14.23 -5.36 -4.09
C CYS A 49 14.70 -3.91 -4.27
N GLU A 50 15.95 -3.73 -4.70
CA GLU A 50 16.46 -2.43 -5.14
C GLU A 50 15.91 -2.10 -6.54
N ILE A 51 15.14 -1.02 -6.63
CA ILE A 51 14.54 -0.52 -7.89
C ILE A 51 15.32 0.66 -8.47
N SER A 52 16.08 1.37 -7.64
CA SER A 52 17.08 2.36 -8.05
C SER A 52 18.15 2.48 -6.96
N LYS A 53 19.24 3.21 -7.22
CA LYS A 53 20.27 3.52 -6.22
C LYS A 53 19.70 4.11 -4.91
N ASN A 54 18.58 4.82 -5.02
CA ASN A 54 17.98 5.57 -3.93
C ASN A 54 16.66 4.97 -3.45
N ALA A 55 16.21 3.82 -3.96
CA ALA A 55 14.89 3.28 -3.61
C ALA A 55 14.85 1.75 -3.58
N LYS A 56 14.17 1.23 -2.55
CA LYS A 56 13.91 -0.19 -2.31
C LYS A 56 12.44 -0.42 -2.02
N VAL A 57 11.97 -1.58 -2.43
CA VAL A 57 10.60 -2.04 -2.18
C VAL A 57 10.60 -3.47 -1.67
N ALA A 58 9.72 -3.79 -0.73
CA ALA A 58 9.42 -5.15 -0.33
C ALA A 58 7.91 -5.36 -0.40
N VAL A 59 7.49 -6.45 -1.06
CA VAL A 59 6.09 -6.88 -1.10
C VAL A 59 5.99 -8.26 -0.49
N ARG A 60 5.07 -8.39 0.46
CA ARG A 60 4.82 -9.61 1.20
C ARG A 60 3.35 -9.94 1.09
N ILE A 61 3.04 -11.19 0.82
CA ILE A 61 1.68 -11.68 0.65
C ILE A 61 1.59 -13.01 1.39
N LYS A 62 0.65 -13.11 2.33
CA LYS A 62 0.40 -14.33 3.08
C LYS A 62 -0.21 -15.37 2.15
N GLU A 63 0.27 -16.60 2.20
CA GLU A 63 -0.21 -17.71 1.33
C GLU A 63 -0.12 -17.39 -0.17
N TYR A 64 0.98 -16.76 -0.57
CA TYR A 64 1.22 -16.33 -1.95
C TYR A 64 1.20 -17.49 -2.96
N GLN A 65 0.41 -17.31 -4.02
CA GLN A 65 0.23 -18.26 -5.12
C GLN A 65 0.29 -17.55 -6.48
N GLY A 66 1.24 -16.62 -6.68
CA GLY A 66 1.34 -15.78 -7.89
C GLY A 66 2.62 -15.98 -8.72
N LEU A 67 2.93 -14.98 -9.56
CA LEU A 67 4.13 -14.88 -10.39
C LEU A 67 5.11 -13.80 -9.86
N PRO A 68 6.42 -14.06 -9.73
CA PRO A 68 7.14 -15.20 -10.31
C PRO A 68 6.94 -16.49 -9.51
N LEU A 69 6.88 -17.60 -10.26
CA LEU A 69 6.92 -18.96 -9.72
C LEU A 69 8.23 -19.12 -8.93
N GLY A 70 8.14 -19.62 -7.70
CA GLY A 70 9.30 -19.83 -6.81
C GLY A 70 9.51 -18.75 -5.76
N SER A 71 8.70 -17.69 -5.73
CA SER A 71 8.62 -16.82 -4.55
C SER A 71 8.10 -17.62 -3.34
N PRO A 72 8.63 -17.41 -2.12
CA PRO A 72 8.10 -18.05 -0.92
C PRO A 72 6.59 -17.78 -0.75
N ALA A 73 5.86 -18.78 -0.27
CA ALA A 73 4.42 -18.65 -0.01
C ALA A 73 4.11 -17.73 1.19
N THR A 74 5.06 -17.50 2.09
CA THR A 74 4.88 -16.62 3.26
C THR A 74 6.20 -15.97 3.66
N SER A 75 6.14 -14.99 4.56
CA SER A 75 7.28 -14.22 5.10
C SER A 75 7.28 -14.25 6.62
N SER A 76 8.46 -14.13 7.24
CA SER A 76 8.61 -13.98 8.70
C SER A 76 7.91 -12.73 9.25
N TYR A 77 7.62 -11.75 8.39
CA TYR A 77 6.81 -10.58 8.72
C TYR A 77 5.48 -10.96 9.41
N PHE A 78 4.77 -11.96 8.89
CA PHE A 78 3.47 -12.38 9.43
C PHE A 78 3.56 -13.18 10.74
N ASN A 79 4.78 -13.48 11.21
CA ASN A 79 4.98 -14.11 12.51
C ASN A 79 5.09 -13.06 13.63
N ASP A 80 5.31 -11.79 13.28
CA ASP A 80 5.32 -10.70 14.26
C ASP A 80 3.89 -10.51 14.82
N PRO A 81 3.70 -10.42 16.16
CA PRO A 81 2.39 -10.22 16.75
C PRO A 81 1.63 -9.01 16.17
N ALA A 82 2.32 -7.92 15.85
CA ALA A 82 1.72 -6.72 15.29
C ALA A 82 1.18 -6.92 13.86
N HIS A 83 1.70 -7.92 13.14
CA HIS A 83 1.40 -8.18 11.73
C HIS A 83 0.77 -9.56 11.48
N SER A 84 0.37 -10.26 12.55
CA SER A 84 -0.19 -11.62 12.47
C SER A 84 -1.52 -11.69 11.71
N GLN A 85 -2.28 -10.59 11.72
CA GLN A 85 -3.57 -10.44 11.05
C GLN A 85 -3.44 -9.83 9.64
N ASP A 86 -2.25 -9.39 9.26
CA ASP A 86 -2.03 -8.82 7.93
C ASP A 86 -2.12 -9.92 6.87
N THR A 87 -2.73 -9.59 5.74
CA THR A 87 -2.81 -10.48 4.57
C THR A 87 -1.74 -10.14 3.53
N TYR A 88 -1.28 -8.89 3.51
CA TYR A 88 -0.19 -8.42 2.68
C TYR A 88 0.51 -7.22 3.33
N SER A 89 1.70 -6.89 2.83
CA SER A 89 2.46 -5.71 3.22
C SER A 89 3.21 -5.18 2.00
N ILE A 90 3.16 -3.87 1.80
CA ILE A 90 3.93 -3.14 0.80
C ILE A 90 4.76 -2.12 1.56
N ALA A 91 6.08 -2.23 1.48
CA ALA A 91 6.99 -1.34 2.18
C ALA A 91 7.96 -0.72 1.18
N VAL A 92 8.13 0.60 1.26
CA VAL A 92 9.01 1.37 0.37
C VAL A 92 9.97 2.18 1.24
N SER A 93 11.24 2.18 0.87
CA SER A 93 12.26 3.06 1.43
C SER A 93 12.89 3.81 0.29
N TRP A 94 13.05 5.11 0.42
CA TRP A 94 13.73 5.91 -0.60
C TRP A 94 14.46 7.11 0.01
N ILE A 95 15.41 7.63 -0.74
CA ILE A 95 16.11 8.88 -0.44
C ILE A 95 15.56 9.95 -1.38
N PRO A 96 14.85 10.97 -0.87
CA PRO A 96 14.39 12.11 -1.67
C PRO A 96 15.56 12.81 -2.38
N GLU A 97 15.37 13.16 -3.65
CA GLU A 97 16.37 13.91 -4.43
C GLU A 97 16.38 15.40 -4.11
N ALA A 98 15.23 15.91 -3.63
CA ALA A 98 15.03 17.27 -3.18
C ALA A 98 14.16 17.26 -1.92
N ASP A 99 14.09 18.40 -1.24
CA ASP A 99 13.15 18.61 -0.15
C ASP A 99 11.71 18.47 -0.68
N ILE A 100 10.85 17.79 0.08
CA ILE A 100 9.45 17.52 -0.28
C ILE A 100 8.57 18.17 0.78
N ASP A 101 7.58 18.95 0.36
CA ASP A 101 6.56 19.44 1.27
C ASP A 101 5.73 18.27 1.81
N ALA A 102 5.35 18.33 3.09
CA ALA A 102 4.51 17.32 3.71
C ALA A 102 3.18 17.12 2.96
N ASP A 103 2.61 18.19 2.41
CA ASP A 103 1.35 18.16 1.66
C ASP A 103 1.49 17.50 0.29
N ASP A 104 2.71 17.51 -0.27
CA ASP A 104 3.01 16.90 -1.57
C ASP A 104 3.41 15.43 -1.46
N LEU A 105 3.74 14.96 -0.25
CA LEU A 105 4.08 13.57 0.00
C LEU A 105 2.80 12.73 0.13
N VAL A 106 2.39 12.12 -0.97
CA VAL A 106 1.17 11.30 -1.05
C VAL A 106 1.47 9.81 -1.25
N TRP A 107 0.57 8.97 -0.72
CA TRP A 107 0.54 7.53 -0.98
C TRP A 107 -0.88 7.11 -1.35
N GLY A 108 -0.99 6.16 -2.28
CA GLY A 108 -2.27 5.77 -2.83
C GLY A 108 -2.23 4.59 -3.79
N ILE A 109 -3.41 4.30 -4.33
CA ILE A 109 -3.69 3.26 -5.30
C ILE A 109 -4.26 3.93 -6.54
N GLU A 110 -3.73 3.57 -7.69
CA GLU A 110 -4.25 3.96 -9.00
C GLU A 110 -4.63 2.71 -9.78
N LEU A 111 -5.73 2.79 -10.51
CA LEU A 111 -6.25 1.72 -11.33
C LEU A 111 -6.05 2.09 -12.78
N ILE A 112 -5.43 1.19 -13.53
CA ILE A 112 -5.16 1.34 -14.97
C ILE A 112 -6.41 1.25 -15.85
N ASN A 113 -7.50 0.70 -15.31
CA ASN A 113 -8.75 0.47 -16.03
C ASN A 113 -9.94 1.07 -15.26
N PRO A 114 -10.98 1.55 -15.97
CA PRO A 114 -12.18 2.07 -15.34
C PRO A 114 -12.93 0.97 -14.58
N ILE A 115 -13.49 1.33 -13.42
CA ILE A 115 -14.28 0.40 -12.58
C ILE A 115 -15.78 0.71 -12.59
N ARG A 116 -16.19 1.82 -13.21
CA ARG A 116 -17.58 2.31 -13.24
C ARG A 116 -18.58 1.31 -13.82
N ASP A 117 -18.12 0.43 -14.71
CA ASP A 117 -18.95 -0.59 -15.36
C ASP A 117 -19.04 -1.88 -14.54
N ARG A 118 -18.21 -2.02 -13.49
CA ARG A 118 -18.11 -3.23 -12.65
C ARG A 118 -18.72 -3.05 -11.28
N ILE A 119 -18.90 -1.81 -10.83
CA ILE A 119 -19.45 -1.50 -9.51
C ILE A 119 -20.54 -0.44 -9.71
N PRO A 120 -21.75 -0.62 -9.15
CA PRO A 120 -22.82 0.36 -9.33
C PRO A 120 -22.37 1.74 -8.81
N GLY A 121 -22.37 2.77 -9.66
CA GLY A 121 -21.75 4.07 -9.33
C GLY A 121 -22.21 4.71 -8.02
N ARG A 122 -23.47 4.52 -7.63
CA ARG A 122 -24.00 4.98 -6.32
C ARG A 122 -23.33 4.30 -5.12
N PHE A 123 -22.94 3.04 -5.23
CA PHE A 123 -22.26 2.31 -4.15
C PHE A 123 -20.87 2.89 -3.91
N ILE A 124 -20.11 3.13 -4.98
CA ILE A 124 -18.75 3.66 -4.87
C ILE A 124 -18.76 5.05 -4.22
N THR A 125 -19.58 5.97 -4.72
CA THR A 125 -19.69 7.32 -4.17
C THR A 125 -20.14 7.31 -2.70
N THR A 126 -21.09 6.43 -2.34
CA THR A 126 -21.57 6.34 -0.94
C THR A 126 -20.49 5.79 -0.02
N ALA A 127 -19.82 4.70 -0.40
CA ALA A 127 -18.73 4.12 0.39
C ALA A 127 -17.61 5.14 0.62
N PHE A 128 -17.18 5.85 -0.42
CA PHE A 128 -16.16 6.89 -0.30
C PHE A 128 -16.59 8.07 0.57
N ASN A 129 -17.87 8.49 0.51
CA ASN A 129 -18.36 9.55 1.38
C ASN A 129 -18.39 9.12 2.85
N ILE A 130 -18.68 7.85 3.14
CA ILE A 130 -18.60 7.31 4.51
C ILE A 130 -17.15 7.30 5.00
N VAL A 131 -16.23 6.76 4.18
CA VAL A 131 -14.80 6.72 4.54
C VAL A 131 -14.27 8.14 4.79
N LYS A 132 -14.53 9.08 3.88
CA LYS A 132 -14.09 10.47 4.04
C LYS A 132 -14.76 11.19 5.22
N GLY A 133 -16.02 10.88 5.49
CA GLY A 133 -16.79 11.54 6.55
C GLY A 133 -16.49 11.04 7.95
N PHE A 134 -16.14 9.76 8.10
CA PHE A 134 -16.06 9.10 9.40
C PHE A 134 -14.72 8.44 9.72
N VAL A 135 -13.90 8.13 8.70
CA VAL A 135 -12.62 7.43 8.88
C VAL A 135 -11.47 8.40 8.66
N ASP A 136 -11.40 8.99 7.47
CA ASP A 136 -10.28 9.83 7.09
C ASP A 136 -10.66 10.88 6.03
N SER A 137 -10.77 12.13 6.49
CA SER A 137 -11.15 13.27 5.64
C SER A 137 -10.05 13.75 4.69
N SER A 138 -8.81 13.30 4.89
CA SER A 138 -7.67 13.72 4.07
C SER A 138 -7.47 12.86 2.81
N LEU A 139 -8.17 11.72 2.72
CA LEU A 139 -8.20 10.90 1.51
C LEU A 139 -8.90 11.63 0.36
N ARG A 140 -8.26 11.55 -0.81
CA ARG A 140 -8.72 12.08 -2.09
C ARG A 140 -8.88 10.93 -3.07
N CYS A 141 -9.95 10.98 -3.87
CA CYS A 141 -10.20 9.94 -4.85
C CYS A 141 -11.08 10.44 -6.00
N ASP A 142 -10.90 9.86 -7.17
CA ASP A 142 -11.89 9.89 -8.26
C ASP A 142 -12.18 8.47 -8.75
N PRO A 143 -13.29 7.85 -8.29
CA PRO A 143 -13.67 6.52 -8.76
C PRO A 143 -14.29 6.49 -10.16
N ASN A 144 -14.73 7.64 -10.67
CA ASN A 144 -15.43 7.73 -11.96
C ASN A 144 -14.49 8.07 -13.11
N ALA A 145 -13.23 8.39 -12.83
CA ALA A 145 -12.20 8.58 -13.82
C ALA A 145 -11.99 7.33 -14.68
N ASP A 146 -11.49 7.53 -15.91
CA ASP A 146 -11.10 6.41 -16.77
C ASP A 146 -9.91 5.62 -16.16
N GLN A 147 -9.08 6.28 -15.35
CA GLN A 147 -8.11 5.69 -14.44
C GLN A 147 -8.44 6.09 -13.00
N PRO A 148 -9.26 5.28 -12.30
CA PRO A 148 -9.66 5.59 -10.94
C PRO A 148 -8.47 5.66 -9.99
N TRP A 149 -8.50 6.57 -9.03
CA TRP A 149 -7.41 6.74 -8.06
C TRP A 149 -7.92 7.04 -6.66
N LEU A 150 -7.12 6.69 -5.67
CA LEU A 150 -7.31 6.99 -4.24
C LEU A 150 -5.94 7.26 -3.64
N ASN A 151 -5.71 8.45 -3.11
CA ASN A 151 -4.48 8.79 -2.40
C ASN A 151 -4.74 9.71 -1.20
N GLY A 152 -3.76 9.82 -0.31
CA GLY A 152 -3.79 10.75 0.82
C GLY A 152 -2.38 11.13 1.25
N PRO A 153 -2.22 12.23 2.01
CA PRO A 153 -0.93 12.62 2.56
C PRO A 153 -0.36 11.52 3.47
N VAL A 154 0.90 11.14 3.25
CA VAL A 154 1.56 10.05 3.99
C VAL A 154 1.54 10.28 5.49
N LEU A 155 1.75 11.52 5.93
CA LEU A 155 1.84 11.87 7.34
C LEU A 155 0.48 11.93 8.07
N CYS A 156 -0.63 11.92 7.34
CA CYS A 156 -1.96 12.13 7.93
C CYS A 156 -2.92 10.95 7.76
N SER A 157 -2.62 10.00 6.85
CA SER A 157 -3.69 9.22 6.24
C SER A 157 -3.32 7.81 5.82
N SER A 158 -2.36 7.70 4.90
CA SER A 158 -2.32 6.58 3.95
C SER A 158 -1.19 5.59 4.22
N ALA A 159 -0.20 5.98 5.03
CA ALA A 159 0.84 5.08 5.53
C ALA A 159 0.50 4.60 6.94
N ILE A 160 0.54 3.27 7.14
CA ILE A 160 0.28 2.65 8.44
C ILE A 160 1.49 2.79 9.38
N THR A 161 2.68 2.94 8.81
CA THR A 161 3.92 3.12 9.58
C THR A 161 4.93 3.93 8.75
N PHE A 162 5.50 4.96 9.36
CA PHE A 162 6.48 5.85 8.74
C PHE A 162 7.74 5.95 9.61
N SER A 163 8.90 5.84 8.95
CA SER A 163 10.19 5.98 9.63
C SER A 163 11.15 6.83 8.83
N ILE A 164 11.95 7.62 9.53
CA ILE A 164 13.03 8.42 8.96
C ILE A 164 14.36 7.68 9.22
N GLY A 165 15.14 7.49 8.16
CA GLY A 165 16.47 6.91 8.22
C GLY A 165 17.57 7.97 8.12
N SER A 166 18.81 7.56 8.42
CA SER A 166 19.96 8.44 8.31
C SER A 166 20.23 8.86 6.86
N LYS A 167 20.72 10.09 6.68
CA LYS A 167 21.03 10.66 5.36
C LYS A 167 21.95 9.73 4.53
N GLY A 168 21.52 9.42 3.30
CA GLY A 168 22.30 8.61 2.37
C GLY A 168 22.14 7.10 2.56
N SER A 169 21.33 6.64 3.51
CA SER A 169 20.99 5.22 3.66
C SER A 169 19.56 4.95 3.17
N CYS A 170 19.41 3.94 2.32
CA CYS A 170 18.13 3.38 1.91
C CYS A 170 17.99 1.99 2.56
N GLU A 171 17.76 2.00 3.87
CA GLU A 171 17.49 0.79 4.65
C GLU A 171 15.99 0.50 4.62
N LEU A 172 15.62 -0.77 4.45
CA LEU A 172 14.25 -1.23 4.54
C LEU A 172 14.22 -2.47 5.45
N PRO A 173 13.89 -2.33 6.74
CA PRO A 173 13.85 -3.45 7.67
C PRO A 173 12.69 -4.41 7.32
N ALA A 174 12.77 -5.64 7.85
CA ALA A 174 11.70 -6.62 7.68
C ALA A 174 10.42 -6.18 8.38
N ILE A 175 10.54 -5.68 9.62
CA ILE A 175 9.48 -5.07 10.42
C ILE A 175 9.81 -3.58 10.53
N LEU A 176 8.87 -2.71 10.14
CA LEU A 176 9.01 -1.27 10.25
C LEU A 176 8.37 -0.80 11.57
N SER A 177 8.99 0.18 12.22
CA SER A 177 8.47 0.80 13.44
C SER A 177 8.38 2.30 13.27
N GLU A 178 7.31 2.92 13.77
CA GLU A 178 7.11 4.37 13.68
C GLU A 178 8.32 5.13 14.25
N GLY A 179 8.71 6.23 13.61
CA GLY A 179 9.73 7.14 14.12
C GLY A 179 11.07 7.04 13.38
N SER A 180 12.13 6.54 14.05
CA SER A 180 13.49 6.58 13.51
C SER A 180 14.08 5.19 13.36
N LEU A 181 14.73 4.92 12.21
CA LEU A 181 15.38 3.62 11.96
C LEU A 181 16.68 3.43 12.76
N LYS A 182 17.31 4.54 13.19
CA LYS A 182 18.50 4.55 14.05
C LYS A 182 18.31 5.54 15.20
N ASP A 183 19.23 5.52 16.15
CA ASP A 183 19.28 6.55 17.19
C ASP A 183 19.70 7.90 16.60
N ASP A 184 18.72 8.60 16.05
CA ASP A 184 18.84 9.94 15.48
C ASP A 184 18.35 10.99 16.49
N SER A 185 18.35 10.66 17.79
CA SER A 185 17.86 11.52 18.88
C SER A 185 18.50 12.91 18.86
N ALA A 186 19.81 13.01 18.60
CA ALA A 186 20.51 14.27 18.47
C ALA A 186 20.02 15.13 17.28
N ILE A 187 19.67 14.50 16.16
CA ILE A 187 19.14 15.20 14.98
C ILE A 187 17.69 15.64 15.24
N ARG A 188 16.86 14.75 15.80
CA ARG A 188 15.47 15.08 16.17
C ARG A 188 15.44 16.23 17.19
N GLN A 189 16.30 16.21 18.19
CA GLN A 189 16.44 17.29 19.17
C GLN A 189 16.87 18.61 18.50
N LYS A 190 17.82 18.57 17.56
CA LYS A 190 18.23 19.76 16.79
C LYS A 190 17.06 20.39 16.03
N HIS A 191 16.12 19.59 15.54
CA HIS A 191 14.96 20.04 14.78
C HIS A 191 13.67 20.17 15.60
N ASN A 192 13.75 20.09 16.94
CA ASN A 192 12.59 20.11 17.86
C ASN A 192 11.53 19.04 17.55
N ILE A 193 11.96 17.88 17.03
CA ILE A 193 11.11 16.72 16.78
C ILE A 193 11.13 15.84 18.05
N PRO A 194 9.96 15.40 18.56
CA PRO A 194 9.89 14.45 19.68
C PRO A 194 10.73 13.20 19.42
N THR A 195 11.31 12.57 20.45
CA THR A 195 12.14 11.36 20.30
C THR A 195 11.35 10.05 20.25
N THR A 196 10.05 10.12 20.50
CA THR A 196 9.07 9.04 20.38
C THR A 196 7.93 9.58 19.56
#